data_AF-A0A7V6WGN2-F1
#
_entry.id   AF-A0A7V6WGN2-F1
#
_cell.length_a   1.000
_cell.length_b   1.000
_cell.length_c   1.000
_cell.angle_alpha   90.00
_cell.angle_beta   90.00
_cell.angle_gamma   90.00
#
_symmetry.space_group_name_H-M   'P 1'
#
loop_
_entity.id
_entity.type
_entity.pdbx_description
1 polymer ?
#
loop_
_entity_poly.entity_id
_entity_poly.type
_entity_poly.pdbx_seq_one_letter_code
_entity_poly.pdbx_strand_id
1 'polypeptide(L)' 'MYWEKPGKENSIKTVELALKRARELELEYVVVASCTGYTAELCLDQGFKVVCVTHHVGFKGPGEDEMPGETRKR' A
#
# COMPACT_ATOMS: atom_id res chain seq x y z
N MET A 1 -2.58 11.87 15.04
CA MET A 1 -2.49 10.49 15.56
C MET A 1 -1.01 10.15 15.72
N TYR A 2 -0.65 9.39 16.74
CA TYR A 2 0.69 8.82 16.91
C TYR A 2 0.59 7.33 17.27
N TRP A 3 1.50 6.51 16.72
CA TRP A 3 1.65 5.11 17.08
C TRP A 3 2.67 4.97 18.21
N GLU A 4 2.42 4.07 19.16
CA GLU A 4 3.38 3.82 20.26
C GLU A 4 4.63 3.08 19.78
N LYS A 5 4.48 2.21 18.78
CA LYS A 5 5.56 1.41 18.21
C LYS A 5 5.47 1.38 16.69
N PRO A 6 6.61 1.31 15.97
CA PRO A 6 6.60 1.02 14.54
C PRO A 6 6.25 -0.45 14.30
N GLY A 7 5.63 -0.78 13.17
CA GLY A 7 5.35 -2.17 12.82
C GLY A 7 4.19 -2.38 11.86
N LYS A 8 4.08 -3.61 11.37
CA LYS A 8 3.02 -4.07 10.47
C LYS A 8 1.65 -4.04 11.14
N GLU A 9 1.58 -4.13 12.47
CA GLU A 9 0.32 -4.03 13.22
C GLU A 9 -0.43 -2.72 12.95
N ASN A 10 0.29 -1.65 12.56
CA ASN A 10 -0.31 -0.35 12.30
C ASN A 10 -0.86 -0.21 10.88
N SER A 11 -0.54 -1.11 9.94
CA SER A 11 -0.83 -0.92 8.51
C SER A 11 -2.33 -0.77 8.23
N ILE A 12 -3.18 -1.62 8.81
CA ILE A 12 -4.64 -1.59 8.59
C ILE A 12 -5.21 -0.24 9.02
N LYS A 13 -4.97 0.15 10.27
CA LYS A 13 -5.51 1.40 10.82
C LYS A 13 -4.88 2.65 10.19
N THR A 14 -3.64 2.56 9.73
CA THR A 14 -3.00 3.64 8.95
C THR A 14 -3.71 3.83 7.61
N VAL A 15 -3.99 2.75 6.89
CA VAL A 15 -4.73 2.80 5.62
C VAL A 15 -6.14 3.35 5.84
N GLU A 16 -6.87 2.85 6.84
CA GLU A 16 -8.22 3.35 7.17
C GLU A 16 -8.24 4.88 7.40
N LEU A 17 -7.28 5.40 8.16
CA LEU A 17 -7.21 6.83 8.46
C LEU A 17 -6.74 7.66 7.27
N ALA A 18 -5.80 7.16 6.47
CA ALA A 18 -5.38 7.81 5.24
C ALA A 18 -6.55 7.93 4.26
N LEU A 19 -7.31 6.85 4.05
CA LEU A 19 -8.46 6.84 3.16
C LEU A 19 -9.62 7.70 3.68
N LYS A 20 -9.86 7.67 5.00
CA LYS A 20 -10.83 8.58 5.63
C LYS A 20 -10.47 10.03 5.33
N ARG A 21 -9.21 10.41 5.57
CA ARG A 21 -8.76 11.78 5.34
C ARG A 21 -8.80 12.17 3.87
N ALA A 22 -8.46 11.25 2.97
CA ALA A 22 -8.53 11.45 1.53
C ALA A 22 -9.97 11.69 1.06
N ARG A 23 -10.96 10.97 1.63
CA ARG A 23 -12.39 11.21 1.35
C ARG A 23 -12.84 12.60 1.81
N GLU A 24 -12.46 13.01 3.03
CA GLU A 24 -12.78 14.33 3.57
C GLU A 24 -12.19 15.49 2.75
N LEU A 25 -11.10 15.23 2.04
CA LEU A 25 -10.40 16.19 1.18
C LEU A 25 -10.78 16.06 -0.29
N GLU A 26 -11.71 15.17 -0.63
CA GLU A 26 -12.14 14.91 -2.01
C GLU A 26 -10.97 14.56 -2.95
N LEU A 27 -9.98 13.82 -2.42
CA LEU A 27 -8.83 13.38 -3.21
C LEU A 27 -9.19 12.18 -4.08
N GLU A 28 -8.61 12.12 -5.27
CA GLU A 28 -8.84 11.03 -6.22
C GLU A 28 -7.78 9.93 -6.12
N TYR A 29 -6.53 10.29 -5.83
CA TYR A 29 -5.38 9.38 -5.87
C TYR A 29 -4.85 9.05 -4.49
N VAL A 30 -4.43 7.79 -4.32
CA VAL A 30 -3.70 7.32 -3.14
C VAL A 30 -2.44 6.60 -3.60
N VAL A 31 -1.28 7.11 -3.18
CA VAL A 31 0.02 6.48 -3.46
C VAL A 31 0.41 5.63 -2.25
N VAL A 32 0.71 4.36 -2.48
CA VAL A 32 1.04 3.39 -1.42
C VAL A 32 2.34 2.67 -1.72
N ALA A 33 3.23 2.60 -0.73
CA ALA A 33 4.42 1.76 -0.81
C ALA A 33 4.06 0.32 -0.42
N SER A 34 4.29 -0.65 -1.31
CA SER A 34 4.06 -2.06 -1.01
C SER A 34 4.98 -2.98 -1.80
N CYS A 35 5.84 -3.70 -1.10
CA CYS A 35 6.81 -4.62 -1.72
C CYS A 35 6.14 -5.93 -2.14
N THR A 36 5.39 -6.55 -1.23
CA THR A 36 4.68 -7.83 -1.48
C THR A 36 3.25 -7.65 -2.00
N GLY A 37 2.74 -6.41 -1.99
CA GLY A 37 1.36 -6.08 -2.34
C GLY A 37 0.38 -6.04 -1.15
N TYR A 38 0.78 -6.50 0.04
CA TYR A 38 -0.09 -6.55 1.22
C TYR A 38 -0.77 -5.22 1.55
N THR A 39 0.00 -4.12 1.58
CA THR A 39 -0.56 -2.79 1.89
C THR A 39 -1.36 -2.22 0.74
N ALA A 40 -0.97 -2.53 -0.50
CA ALA A 40 -1.70 -2.08 -1.69
C ALA A 40 -3.11 -2.71 -1.74
N GLU A 41 -3.21 -3.99 -1.40
CA GLU A 41 -4.47 -4.72 -1.33
C GLU A 41 -5.48 -4.08 -0.35
N LEU A 42 -5.00 -3.56 0.79
CA LEU A 42 -5.84 -2.84 1.75
C LEU A 42 -6.44 -1.53 1.18
N CYS A 43 -5.83 -0.97 0.14
CA CYS A 43 -6.28 0.26 -0.51
C CYS A 43 -7.20 0.00 -1.73
N LEU A 44 -7.23 -1.23 -2.26
CA LEU A 44 -8.05 -1.59 -3.41
C LEU A 44 -9.53 -1.57 -3.06
N ASP A 45 -10.37 -1.32 -4.07
CA ASP A 45 -11.84 -1.28 -3.96
C ASP A 45 -12.40 -0.24 -2.97
N GLN A 46 -11.59 0.76 -2.58
CA GLN A 46 -11.95 1.83 -1.66
C GLN A 46 -12.48 3.09 -2.35
N GLY A 47 -12.68 3.05 -3.67
CA GLY A 47 -13.15 4.18 -4.49
C GLY A 47 -12.07 5.20 -4.86
N PHE A 48 -10.79 4.85 -4.73
CA PHE A 48 -9.65 5.70 -5.09
C PHE A 48 -8.84 5.12 -6.26
N LYS A 49 -8.15 5.99 -6.99
CA LYS A 49 -7.11 5.60 -7.93
C LYS A 49 -5.82 5.27 -7.17
N VAL A 50 -5.55 3.98 -7.00
CA VAL A 50 -4.39 3.50 -6.24
C VAL A 50 -3.16 3.44 -7.12
N VAL A 51 -2.07 4.08 -6.70
CA VAL A 51 -0.74 3.97 -7.30
C VAL A 51 0.16 3.19 -6.34
N CYS A 52 0.43 1.93 -6.66
CA CYS A 52 1.34 1.10 -5.87
C CYS A 52 2.79 1.30 -6.32
N VAL A 53 3.65 1.72 -5.39
CA VAL A 53 5.10 1.81 -5.59
C VAL A 53 5.75 0.63 -4.87
N THR A 54 6.38 -0.26 -5.63
CA THR A 54 7.10 -1.43 -5.12
C THR A 54 8.61 -1.25 -5.25
N HIS A 55 9.38 -2.14 -4.63
CA HIS A 55 10.83 -2.21 -4.84
C HIS A 55 11.18 -2.55 -6.29
N HIS A 56 12.36 -2.12 -6.71
CA HIS A 56 12.91 -2.57 -7.98
C HIS A 56 13.24 -4.06 -7.93
N VAL A 57 13.07 -4.76 -9.05
CA VAL A 57 13.48 -6.17 -9.19
C VAL A 57 14.98 -6.27 -8.91
N GLY A 58 15.37 -7.17 -8.01
CA GLY A 58 16.76 -7.27 -7.54
C GLY A 58 17.00 -6.80 -6.10
N PHE A 59 16.06 -6.08 -5.48
CA PHE A 59 16.26 -5.50 -4.14
C PHE A 59 16.47 -6.57 -3.06
N LYS A 60 15.63 -7.61 -3.04
CA LYS A 60 15.72 -8.71 -2.09
C LYS A 60 16.81 -9.73 -2.46
N GLY A 61 17.01 -9.93 -3.77
CA GLY A 61 18.02 -10.83 -4.33
C GLY A 61 18.08 -10.68 -5.86
N PRO A 62 19.21 -11.05 -6.51
CA PRO A 62 19.37 -10.85 -7.95
C PRO A 62 18.25 -11.50 -8.78
N GLY A 63 17.49 -10.68 -9.51
CA GLY A 63 16.37 -11.13 -10.34
C GLY A 63 15.08 -11.46 -9.57
N GLU A 64 15.05 -11.29 -8.25
CA GLU A 64 13.85 -11.52 -7.45
C GLU A 64 12.89 -10.32 -7.50
N ASP A 65 11.62 -10.59 -7.83
CA ASP A 65 10.49 -9.68 -7.62
C ASP A 65 9.74 -10.11 -6.34
N GLU A 66 9.61 -9.19 -5.38
CA GLU A 66 8.93 -9.45 -4.11
C GLU A 66 7.41 -9.52 -4.24
N MET A 67 6.86 -9.01 -5.35
CA MET A 67 5.43 -9.05 -5.65
C MET A 67 5.13 -10.17 -6.66
N PRO A 68 4.43 -11.23 -6.25
CA PRO A 68 4.02 -12.28 -7.17
C PRO A 68 3.22 -11.71 -8.35
N GLY A 69 3.38 -12.30 -9.54
CA GLY A 69 2.71 -11.82 -10.75
C GLY A 69 1.18 -11.82 -10.65
N GLU A 70 0.59 -12.73 -9.88
CA GLU A 70 -0.85 -12.75 -9.60
C GLU A 70 -1.27 -11.55 -8.76
N THR A 71 -0.54 -11.26 -7.68
CA THR A 71 -0.77 -10.08 -6.84
C THR A 71 -0.65 -8.78 -7.63
N ARG A 72 0.32 -8.70 -8.57
CA ARG A 72 0.55 -7.51 -9.41
C ARG A 72 -0.55 -7.29 -10.46
N LYS A 73 -1.22 -8.35 -10.93
CA LYS A 73 -2.24 -8.29 -11.99
C LYS A 73 -3.65 -7.99 -11.48
N ARG A 74 -3.87 -8.14 -10.17
CA ARG A 74 -5.13 -7.82 -9.52
C ARG A 74 -5.39 -6.31 -9.54
#